data_AF-A0A0D9ZNX4-F1
#
_entry.id   AF-A0A0D9ZNX4-F1
#
_cell.length_a   1.000
_cell.length_b   1.000
_cell.length_c   1.000
_cell.angle_alpha   90.00
_cell.angle_beta   90.00
_cell.angle_gamma   90.00
#
_symmetry.space_group_name_H-M   'P 1'
#
loop_
_entity.id
_entity.type
_entity.pdbx_description
1 polymer ?
#
loop_
_entity_poly.entity_id
_entity_poly.type
_entity_poly.pdbx_seq_one_letter_code
_entity_poly.pdbx_strand_id
1 'polypeptide(L)'
;MATQAIAPMHAAVVHRHHVLPPRRCVRRRGVFVRASAAAAAAAETDTLSAAFWDYNLLFRSQRDECLDSIPLRVTEGAIPPDFPAGTYYLAGPGIFSDDHGSTVHPLDGHGYLRSFRFRPGDRTIHYSARFVETAAKREESRDGASWRFTHRGPFSVLQGGKKVGNVKVMKNVANTSVLRWGGRLLCLWEGGQPYEVDPRTLETVGPFDLLGLAAADDNKATNASAARRPWLQEAGLDAAARLLRPVLSGA
;
A
#
# COMPACT_ATOMS: atom_id res chain seq x y z
N MET A 1 20.45 -41.89 40.23
CA MET A 1 20.57 -40.45 39.93
C MET A 1 21.68 -40.29 38.90
N ALA A 2 21.33 -40.18 37.63
CA ALA A 2 22.29 -40.03 36.53
C ALA A 2 22.35 -38.56 36.12
N THR A 3 23.52 -37.94 36.28
CA THR A 3 23.79 -36.54 35.95
C THR A 3 24.11 -36.45 34.47
N GLN A 4 23.19 -35.88 33.67
CA GLN A 4 23.47 -35.55 32.27
C GLN A 4 24.24 -34.23 32.18
N ALA A 5 25.42 -34.28 31.58
CA ALA A 5 26.22 -33.10 31.24
C ALA A 5 25.71 -32.46 29.95
N ILE A 6 25.49 -31.14 29.98
CA ILE A 6 25.13 -30.31 28.83
C ILE A 6 26.43 -29.86 28.16
N ALA A 7 26.60 -30.21 26.89
CA ALA A 7 27.72 -29.72 26.08
C ALA A 7 27.39 -28.32 25.49
N PRO A 8 28.28 -27.32 25.61
CA PRO A 8 28.11 -26.05 24.93
C PRO A 8 28.56 -26.15 23.46
N MET A 9 27.65 -25.93 22.49
CA MET A 9 28.03 -25.67 21.11
C MET A 9 28.48 -24.21 20.96
N HIS A 10 29.77 -24.02 20.77
CA HIS A 10 30.35 -22.75 20.32
C HIS A 10 29.99 -22.50 18.85
N ALA A 11 29.18 -21.48 18.58
CA ALA A 11 29.00 -20.94 17.23
C ALA A 11 30.14 -19.94 16.95
N ALA A 12 31.07 -20.32 16.08
CA ALA A 12 32.11 -19.42 15.58
C ALA A 12 31.53 -18.52 14.46
N VAL A 13 31.43 -17.22 14.74
CA VAL A 13 31.11 -16.20 13.74
C VAL A 13 32.37 -15.87 12.94
N VAL A 14 32.43 -16.29 11.68
CA VAL A 14 33.52 -15.93 10.76
C VAL A 14 33.11 -14.68 9.98
N HIS A 15 33.62 -13.52 10.37
CA HIS A 15 33.53 -12.30 9.56
C HIS A 15 34.52 -12.38 8.39
N ARG A 16 34.01 -12.50 7.16
CA ARG A 16 34.79 -12.28 5.94
C ARG A 16 34.57 -10.85 5.45
N HIS A 17 35.58 -10.00 5.62
CA HIS A 17 35.67 -8.72 4.91
C HIS A 17 36.10 -8.99 3.47
N HIS A 18 35.24 -8.71 2.50
CA HIS A 18 35.62 -8.68 1.09
C HIS A 18 35.94 -7.25 0.66
N VAL A 19 37.20 -7.04 0.29
CA VAL A 19 37.73 -5.86 -0.40
C VAL A 19 37.19 -5.83 -1.84
N LEU A 20 36.70 -4.67 -2.29
CA LEU A 20 36.17 -4.46 -3.64
C LEU A 20 37.29 -4.37 -4.70
N PRO A 21 37.21 -5.07 -5.85
CA PRO A 21 38.07 -4.83 -7.00
C PRO A 21 37.46 -3.81 -7.98
N PRO A 22 38.25 -3.22 -8.90
CA PRO A 22 37.88 -2.01 -9.64
C PRO A 22 36.95 -2.26 -10.82
N ARG A 23 36.23 -1.19 -11.18
CA ARG A 23 35.23 -1.12 -12.26
C ARG A 23 35.81 -1.56 -13.61
N ARG A 24 35.16 -2.54 -14.25
CA ARG A 24 35.25 -2.80 -15.68
C ARG A 24 33.86 -2.96 -16.30
N CYS A 25 33.63 -2.19 -17.35
CA CYS A 25 32.48 -2.28 -18.25
C CYS A 25 32.52 -3.63 -19.00
N VAL A 26 31.44 -4.43 -18.91
CA VAL A 26 31.28 -5.65 -19.73
C VAL A 26 29.83 -5.80 -20.18
N ARG A 27 29.68 -5.75 -21.51
CA ARG A 27 28.61 -6.21 -22.42
C ARG A 27 27.31 -6.77 -21.80
N ARG A 28 26.17 -6.21 -22.25
CA ARG A 28 24.82 -6.76 -22.16
C ARG A 28 24.81 -8.24 -22.59
N ARG A 29 24.63 -9.15 -21.63
CA ARG A 29 24.25 -10.54 -21.91
C ARG A 29 22.73 -10.63 -21.77
N GLY A 30 22.04 -10.78 -22.89
CA GLY A 30 20.62 -11.14 -22.89
C GLY A 30 20.47 -12.57 -22.36
N VAL A 31 19.65 -12.74 -21.34
CA VAL A 31 19.25 -14.07 -20.85
C VAL A 31 18.10 -14.53 -21.73
N PHE A 32 18.35 -15.56 -22.55
CA PHE A 32 17.31 -16.26 -23.29
C PHE A 32 16.80 -17.41 -22.44
N VAL A 33 15.49 -17.43 -22.15
CA VAL A 33 14.83 -18.62 -21.58
C VAL A 33 14.17 -19.36 -22.75
N ARG A 34 14.66 -20.57 -23.02
CA ARG A 34 14.01 -21.50 -23.94
C ARG A 34 12.76 -22.05 -23.26
N ALA A 35 11.64 -22.04 -23.96
CA ALA A 35 10.49 -22.87 -23.59
C ALA A 35 10.90 -24.33 -23.74
N SER A 36 11.16 -25.01 -22.61
CA SER A 36 11.15 -26.47 -22.58
C SER A 36 9.71 -26.91 -22.42
N ALA A 37 9.27 -27.86 -23.24
CA ALA A 37 8.01 -28.55 -23.02
C ALA A 37 7.99 -29.07 -21.58
N ALA A 38 6.92 -28.76 -20.86
CA ALA A 38 6.75 -29.16 -19.47
C ALA A 38 6.67 -30.69 -19.39
N ALA A 39 7.79 -31.33 -19.09
CA ALA A 39 7.71 -32.57 -18.33
C ALA A 39 6.99 -32.21 -17.04
N ALA A 40 5.92 -32.94 -16.70
CA ALA A 40 5.24 -32.78 -15.42
C ALA A 40 6.28 -33.06 -14.32
N ALA A 41 6.91 -31.99 -13.83
CA ALA A 41 7.70 -32.04 -12.63
C ALA A 41 6.73 -32.47 -11.54
N ALA A 42 6.95 -33.65 -10.97
CA ALA A 42 6.26 -34.06 -9.76
C ALA A 42 6.34 -32.88 -8.79
N ALA A 43 5.20 -32.36 -8.36
CA ALA A 43 5.15 -31.24 -7.44
C ALA A 43 5.95 -31.63 -6.19
N GLU A 44 7.12 -31.02 -5.99
CA GLU A 44 7.86 -31.17 -4.74
C GLU A 44 6.93 -30.73 -3.62
N THR A 45 6.62 -31.64 -2.71
CA THR A 45 5.77 -31.33 -1.56
C THR A 45 6.51 -30.30 -0.71
N ASP A 46 5.93 -29.10 -0.62
CA ASP A 46 6.53 -28.01 0.15
C ASP A 46 6.72 -28.43 1.61
N THR A 47 7.90 -28.15 2.15
CA THR A 47 8.14 -28.45 3.57
C THR A 47 7.30 -27.51 4.45
N LEU A 48 6.90 -27.95 5.65
CA LEU A 48 6.21 -27.06 6.61
C LEU A 48 7.03 -25.80 6.93
N SER A 49 8.36 -25.91 6.92
CA SER A 49 9.27 -24.77 7.09
C SER A 49 9.17 -23.79 5.92
N ALA A 50 9.20 -24.29 4.68
CA ALA A 50 9.04 -23.45 3.48
C ALA A 50 7.68 -22.75 3.48
N ALA A 51 6.59 -23.49 3.69
CA ALA A 51 5.25 -22.94 3.77
C ALA A 51 5.11 -21.88 4.90
N PHE A 52 5.75 -22.11 6.06
CA PHE A 52 5.79 -21.15 7.14
C PHE A 52 6.53 -19.86 6.75
N TRP A 53 7.69 -19.99 6.08
CA TRP A 53 8.44 -18.83 5.60
C TRP A 53 7.65 -18.05 4.54
N ASP A 54 7.05 -18.74 3.57
CA ASP A 54 6.25 -18.14 2.51
C ASP A 54 5.04 -17.38 3.06
N TYR A 55 4.35 -17.95 4.04
CA TYR A 55 3.26 -17.25 4.73
C TYR A 55 3.74 -15.97 5.42
N ASN A 56 4.88 -16.01 6.10
CA ASN A 56 5.43 -14.82 6.76
C ASN A 56 5.91 -13.75 5.76
N LEU A 57 6.26 -14.13 4.53
CA LEU A 57 6.60 -13.15 3.48
C LEU A 57 5.42 -12.26 3.11
N LEU A 58 4.17 -12.74 3.27
CA LEU A 58 2.96 -11.95 3.02
C LEU A 58 2.85 -10.73 3.94
N PHE A 59 3.50 -10.76 5.10
CA PHE A 59 3.47 -9.69 6.10
C PHE A 59 4.81 -8.97 6.24
N ARG A 60 5.68 -9.06 5.22
CA ARG A 60 6.85 -8.19 5.18
C ARG A 60 6.45 -6.77 4.79
N SER A 61 7.01 -5.82 5.54
CA SER A 61 6.88 -4.39 5.28
C SER A 61 7.44 -4.03 3.89
N GLN A 62 6.59 -3.45 3.04
CA GLN A 62 7.01 -2.69 1.87
C GLN A 62 7.38 -1.28 2.32
N ARG A 63 8.65 -0.90 2.17
CA ARG A 63 9.16 0.42 2.59
C ARG A 63 9.36 1.37 1.42
N ASP A 64 9.54 0.82 0.23
CA ASP A 64 9.79 1.60 -0.97
C ASP A 64 8.48 1.99 -1.67
N GLU A 65 8.41 3.24 -2.09
CA GLU A 65 7.37 3.75 -2.97
C GLU A 65 7.85 3.72 -4.42
N CYS A 66 6.91 3.59 -5.35
CA CYS A 66 7.15 3.69 -6.78
C CYS A 66 6.45 4.95 -7.29
N LEU A 67 7.05 6.11 -6.98
CA LEU A 67 6.50 7.43 -7.32
C LEU A 67 6.51 7.68 -8.83
N ASP A 68 7.61 7.32 -9.48
CA ASP A 68 7.71 7.33 -10.92
C ASP A 68 7.07 6.07 -11.50
N SER A 69 6.21 6.26 -12.50
CA SER A 69 5.51 5.15 -13.11
C SER A 69 6.44 4.29 -13.95
N ILE A 70 6.54 3.00 -13.62
CA ILE A 70 7.42 2.05 -14.33
C ILE A 70 6.60 1.12 -15.24
N PRO A 71 7.09 0.82 -16.45
CA PRO A 71 6.45 -0.19 -17.30
C PRO A 71 6.72 -1.59 -16.73
N LEU A 72 5.66 -2.38 -16.58
CA LEU A 72 5.76 -3.79 -16.25
C LEU A 72 5.95 -4.62 -17.53
N ARG A 73 6.77 -5.66 -17.41
CA ARG A 73 6.96 -6.66 -18.47
C ARG A 73 6.11 -7.89 -18.17
N VAL A 74 5.29 -8.30 -19.13
CA VAL A 74 4.60 -9.59 -19.08
C VAL A 74 5.64 -10.70 -19.17
N THR A 75 5.73 -11.53 -18.14
CA THR A 75 6.65 -12.68 -18.08
C THR A 75 6.04 -13.94 -18.68
N GLU A 76 4.73 -14.12 -18.50
CA GLU A 76 3.95 -15.27 -18.94
C GLU A 76 2.59 -14.82 -19.48
N GLY A 77 2.09 -15.50 -20.52
CA GLY A 77 0.83 -15.13 -21.18
C GLY A 77 0.91 -13.84 -22.01
N ALA A 78 -0.26 -13.24 -22.26
CA ALA A 78 -0.40 -11.99 -23.01
C ALA A 78 -1.61 -11.20 -22.52
N ILE A 79 -1.54 -9.87 -22.59
CA ILE A 79 -2.70 -8.99 -22.35
C ILE A 79 -3.67 -9.17 -23.53
N PRO A 80 -4.96 -9.49 -23.30
CA PRO A 80 -5.94 -9.59 -24.38
C PRO A 80 -5.97 -8.31 -25.23
N PRO A 81 -6.08 -8.42 -26.57
CA PRO A 81 -6.05 -7.25 -27.45
C PRO A 81 -7.23 -6.29 -27.24
N ASP A 82 -8.34 -6.81 -26.73
CA ASP A 82 -9.56 -6.10 -26.37
C ASP A 82 -9.62 -5.68 -24.89
N PHE A 83 -8.53 -5.85 -24.13
CA PHE A 83 -8.49 -5.46 -22.73
C PHE A 83 -8.69 -3.94 -22.58
N PRO A 84 -9.63 -3.49 -21.74
CA PRO A 84 -10.01 -2.08 -21.69
C PRO A 84 -8.89 -1.19 -21.14
N ALA A 85 -8.85 0.05 -21.60
CA ALA A 85 -8.09 1.10 -20.93
C ALA A 85 -8.65 1.31 -19.52
N GLY A 86 -7.77 1.36 -18.53
CA GLY A 86 -8.23 1.53 -17.16
C GLY A 86 -7.09 1.52 -16.17
N THR A 87 -7.44 1.64 -14.90
CA THR A 87 -6.49 1.50 -13.80
C THR A 87 -7.11 0.62 -12.74
N TYR A 88 -6.42 -0.46 -12.41
CA TYR A 88 -6.75 -1.29 -11.25
C TYR A 88 -6.01 -0.72 -10.05
N TYR A 89 -6.76 -0.30 -9.03
CA TYR A 89 -6.22 0.20 -7.79
C TYR A 89 -6.34 -0.87 -6.71
N LEU A 90 -5.30 -1.03 -5.91
CA LEU A 90 -5.27 -1.99 -4.81
C LEU A 90 -4.76 -1.28 -3.54
N ALA A 91 -5.69 -1.01 -2.64
CA ALA A 91 -5.38 -0.56 -1.27
C ALA A 91 -5.04 -1.77 -0.40
N GLY A 92 -4.25 -1.54 0.64
CA GLY A 92 -3.87 -2.55 1.63
C GLY A 92 -2.83 -2.00 2.60
N PRO A 93 -2.52 -2.69 3.69
CA PRO A 93 -1.43 -2.29 4.56
C PRO A 93 -0.08 -2.51 3.88
N GLY A 94 0.82 -1.52 3.97
CA GLY A 94 2.18 -1.61 3.42
C GLY A 94 3.27 -1.82 4.45
N ILE A 95 3.05 -1.43 5.71
CA ILE A 95 4.07 -1.48 6.76
C ILE A 95 3.54 -2.24 7.98
N PHE A 96 4.34 -3.20 8.47
CA PHE A 96 3.99 -4.08 9.58
C PHE A 96 5.02 -4.06 10.73
N SER A 97 6.21 -3.52 10.47
CA SER A 97 7.31 -3.42 11.43
C SER A 97 8.05 -2.09 11.30
N ASP A 98 8.37 -1.49 12.43
CA ASP A 98 9.11 -0.24 12.49
C ASP A 98 10.63 -0.47 12.71
N ASP A 99 11.40 0.62 12.75
CA ASP A 99 12.86 0.55 12.92
C ASP A 99 13.32 0.38 14.38
N HIS A 100 12.35 0.18 15.28
CA HIS A 100 12.57 0.12 16.73
C HIS A 100 12.07 -1.20 17.33
N GLY A 101 11.75 -2.19 16.49
CA GLY A 101 11.37 -3.54 16.90
C GLY A 101 9.89 -3.71 17.25
N SER A 102 9.06 -2.70 16.99
CA SER A 102 7.60 -2.85 17.11
C SER A 102 7.02 -3.47 15.84
N THR A 103 6.01 -4.32 16.04
CA THR A 103 5.17 -4.85 14.97
C THR A 103 3.72 -4.46 15.19
N VAL A 104 2.95 -4.41 14.11
CA VAL A 104 1.52 -4.15 14.15
C VAL A 104 0.76 -5.27 13.48
N HIS A 105 -0.48 -5.46 13.92
CA HIS A 105 -1.45 -6.29 13.23
C HIS A 105 -1.66 -5.74 11.81
N PRO A 106 -1.86 -6.59 10.79
CA PRO A 106 -2.01 -6.12 9.41
C PRO A 106 -3.10 -5.06 9.21
N LEU A 107 -4.21 -5.15 9.94
CA LEU A 107 -5.29 -4.15 9.90
C LEU A 107 -4.88 -2.75 10.39
N ASP A 108 -3.81 -2.67 11.19
CA ASP A 108 -3.29 -1.41 11.74
C ASP A 108 -2.12 -0.84 10.94
N GLY A 109 -1.68 -1.54 9.87
CA GLY A 109 -0.63 -1.07 8.97
C GLY A 109 -1.08 0.08 8.07
N HIS A 110 -0.20 1.04 7.81
CA HIS A 110 -0.51 2.21 6.97
C HIS A 110 -0.88 1.82 5.54
N GLY A 111 -1.87 2.51 4.98
CA GLY A 111 -2.39 2.28 3.64
C GLY A 111 -1.35 2.53 2.57
N TYR A 112 -1.09 1.50 1.77
CA TYR A 112 -0.20 1.51 0.62
C TYR A 112 -1.01 1.23 -0.64
N LEU A 113 -1.23 2.30 -1.40
CA LEU A 113 -2.01 2.28 -2.62
C LEU A 113 -1.13 1.87 -3.79
N ARG A 114 -1.53 0.82 -4.49
CA ARG A 114 -0.90 0.38 -5.74
C ARG A 114 -1.83 0.64 -6.91
N SER A 115 -1.25 1.02 -8.04
CA SER A 115 -1.98 1.23 -9.29
C SER A 115 -1.35 0.44 -10.43
N PHE A 116 -2.21 -0.19 -11.23
CA PHE A 116 -1.85 -0.90 -12.44
C PHE A 116 -2.64 -0.29 -13.60
N ARG A 117 -1.98 0.55 -14.39
CA ARG A 117 -2.60 1.31 -15.47
C ARG A 117 -2.39 0.61 -16.80
N PHE A 118 -3.48 0.21 -17.44
CA PHE A 118 -3.51 -0.47 -18.73
C PHE A 118 -3.65 0.55 -19.87
N ARG A 119 -2.76 0.47 -20.85
CA ARG A 119 -2.76 1.34 -22.05
C ARG A 119 -2.96 0.47 -23.30
N PRO A 120 -4.15 0.48 -23.94
CA PRO A 120 -4.47 -0.42 -25.05
C PRO A 120 -3.56 -0.24 -26.27
N GLY A 121 -3.18 1.00 -26.61
CA GLY A 121 -2.36 1.29 -27.79
C GLY A 121 -0.96 0.66 -27.73
N ASP A 122 -0.35 0.70 -26.55
CA ASP A 122 1.04 0.26 -26.36
C ASP A 122 1.12 -1.18 -25.81
N ARG A 123 -0.01 -1.76 -25.40
CA ARG A 123 -0.09 -3.04 -24.67
C ARG A 123 0.85 -3.09 -23.47
N THR A 124 1.02 -1.94 -22.81
CA THR A 124 1.86 -1.79 -21.62
C THR A 124 0.99 -1.64 -20.37
N ILE A 125 1.51 -2.17 -19.27
CA ILE A 125 0.98 -1.94 -17.93
C ILE A 125 1.98 -1.07 -17.22
N HIS A 126 1.50 0.00 -16.60
CA HIS A 126 2.31 0.90 -15.80
C HIS A 126 2.00 0.69 -14.32
N TYR A 127 3.03 0.54 -13.51
CA TYR A 127 2.93 0.39 -12.06
C TYR A 127 3.41 1.65 -11.36
N SER A 128 2.63 2.06 -10.35
CA SER A 128 3.00 3.08 -9.38
C SER A 128 2.43 2.69 -8.04
N ALA A 129 3.11 3.08 -6.95
CA ALA A 129 2.64 2.79 -5.61
C ALA A 129 3.12 3.83 -4.61
N ARG A 130 2.26 4.17 -3.65
CA ARG A 130 2.51 5.21 -2.66
C ARG A 130 1.73 4.94 -1.38
N PHE A 131 2.29 5.31 -0.25
CA PHE A 131 1.55 5.41 1.00
C PHE A 131 0.54 6.56 0.94
N VAL A 132 -0.63 6.33 1.53
CA VAL A 132 -1.59 7.40 1.77
C VAL A 132 -1.03 8.25 2.91
N GLU A 133 -0.82 9.54 2.65
CA GLU A 133 -0.32 10.50 3.62
C GLU A 133 -1.43 10.87 4.62
N THR A 134 -1.77 9.93 5.50
CA THR A 134 -2.66 10.18 6.62
C THR A 134 -1.94 10.99 7.71
N ALA A 135 -2.69 11.61 8.62
CA ALA A 135 -2.09 12.24 9.79
C ALA A 135 -1.23 11.26 10.61
N ALA A 136 -1.70 10.01 10.72
CA ALA A 136 -0.99 8.94 11.42
C ALA A 136 0.33 8.58 10.74
N LYS A 137 0.34 8.43 9.40
CA LYS A 137 1.56 8.14 8.65
C LYS A 137 2.59 9.27 8.80
N ARG A 138 2.16 10.53 8.67
CA ARG A 138 3.04 11.70 8.83
C ARG A 138 3.68 11.77 10.20
N GLU A 139 2.97 11.36 11.24
CA GLU A 139 3.51 11.32 12.59
C GLU A 139 4.57 10.22 12.75
N GLU A 140 4.27 9.02 12.26
CA GLU A 140 5.08 7.81 12.46
C GLU A 140 6.24 7.68 11.45
N SER A 141 6.21 8.42 10.33
CA SER A 141 7.28 8.50 9.33
C SER A 141 7.35 9.90 8.71
N ARG A 142 7.97 10.83 9.44
CA ARG A 142 8.10 12.25 9.04
C ARG A 142 9.06 12.47 7.87
N ASP A 143 10.13 11.69 7.81
CA ASP A 143 11.16 11.79 6.77
C ASP A 143 10.89 10.87 5.56
N GLY A 144 9.88 10.01 5.66
CA GLY A 144 9.56 8.99 4.65
C GLY A 144 10.58 7.84 4.57
N ALA A 145 11.60 7.82 5.43
CA ALA A 145 12.69 6.85 5.39
C ALA A 145 12.72 5.96 6.64
N SER A 146 12.42 6.54 7.80
CA SER A 146 12.34 5.85 9.07
C SER A 146 10.91 5.75 9.56
N TRP A 147 10.62 4.63 10.24
CA TRP A 147 9.32 4.36 10.85
C TRP A 147 9.50 4.19 12.35
N ARG A 148 8.63 4.86 13.11
CA ARG A 148 8.46 4.65 14.54
C ARG A 148 6.97 4.66 14.84
N PHE A 149 6.44 3.50 15.24
CA PHE A 149 5.05 3.44 15.64
C PHE A 149 4.86 4.14 16.98
N THR A 150 3.99 5.14 17.03
CA THR A 150 3.72 5.94 18.23
C THR A 150 2.41 5.53 18.88
N HIS A 151 1.49 4.97 18.10
CA HIS A 151 0.14 4.61 18.55
C HIS A 151 -0.18 3.14 18.30
N ARG A 152 -0.71 2.48 19.33
CA ARG A 152 -1.34 1.16 19.19
C ARG A 152 -2.66 1.30 18.45
N GLY A 153 -2.76 0.68 17.28
CA GLY A 153 -4.04 0.48 16.62
C GLY A 153 -4.94 -0.47 17.42
N PRO A 154 -6.23 -0.60 17.06
CA PRO A 154 -7.19 -1.42 17.77
C PRO A 154 -6.79 -2.89 17.97
N PHE A 155 -5.87 -3.41 17.15
CA PHE A 155 -5.47 -4.81 17.14
C PHE A 155 -3.99 -5.05 17.48
N SER A 156 -3.22 -4.01 17.83
CA SER A 156 -1.76 -4.09 17.98
C SER A 156 -1.24 -3.79 19.39
N VAL A 157 -0.08 -4.35 19.73
CA VAL A 157 0.70 -4.00 20.94
C VAL A 157 2.10 -3.56 20.53
N LEU A 158 2.47 -2.32 20.86
CA LEU A 158 3.80 -1.77 20.56
C LEU A 158 4.83 -2.17 21.63
N GLN A 159 6.06 -2.45 21.20
CA GLN A 159 7.20 -2.74 22.08
C GLN A 159 7.85 -1.42 22.52
N GLY A 160 8.25 -1.32 23.79
CA GLY A 160 9.02 -0.17 24.30
C GLY A 160 8.26 1.16 24.47
N GLY A 161 6.94 1.19 24.26
CA GLY A 161 6.13 2.38 24.56
C GLY A 161 6.18 2.73 26.05
N LYS A 162 6.62 3.95 26.38
CA LYS A 162 6.51 4.47 27.75
C LYS A 162 5.06 4.27 28.21
N LYS A 163 4.86 3.75 29.44
CA LYS A 163 3.50 3.55 30.02
C LYS A 163 2.64 4.82 29.94
N VAL A 164 3.29 5.99 29.92
CA VAL A 164 2.69 7.30 29.62
C VAL A 164 2.75 7.51 28.10
N GLY A 165 1.59 7.39 27.43
CA GLY A 165 1.47 7.46 25.96
C GLY A 165 0.85 6.23 25.32
N ASN A 166 0.58 5.18 26.12
CA ASN A 166 0.03 3.92 25.65
C ASN A 166 -1.50 3.92 25.48
N VAL A 167 -2.05 5.07 25.10
CA VAL A 167 -3.48 5.30 24.87
C VAL A 167 -3.90 4.68 23.53
N LYS A 168 -4.98 3.91 23.54
CA LYS A 168 -5.61 3.39 22.33
C LYS A 168 -6.17 4.59 21.55
N VAL A 169 -5.48 5.00 20.51
CA VAL A 169 -5.96 6.06 19.62
C VAL A 169 -6.44 5.41 18.34
N MET A 170 -7.68 5.67 17.98
CA MET A 170 -8.22 5.26 16.71
C MET A 170 -7.52 6.09 15.62
N LYS A 171 -6.51 5.51 14.96
CA LYS A 171 -5.74 6.18 13.92
C LYS A 171 -6.22 5.72 12.55
N ASN A 172 -6.64 6.66 11.71
CA ASN A 172 -7.06 6.35 10.36
C ASN A 172 -5.83 6.05 9.49
N VAL A 173 -5.74 4.81 9.02
CA VAL A 173 -4.65 4.31 8.18
C VAL A 173 -4.99 4.22 6.70
N ALA A 174 -6.25 4.47 6.31
CA ALA A 174 -6.72 4.49 4.92
C ALA A 174 -6.29 3.24 4.09
N ASN A 175 -6.36 2.05 4.66
CA ASN A 175 -5.77 0.82 4.09
C ASN A 175 -6.79 -0.19 3.55
N THR A 176 -8.09 -0.03 3.80
CA THR A 176 -9.07 -1.11 3.61
C THR A 176 -9.49 -1.28 2.16
N SER A 177 -9.90 -0.19 1.51
CA SER A 177 -10.40 -0.23 0.14
C SER A 177 -10.16 1.07 -0.60
N VAL A 178 -10.41 1.06 -1.90
CA VAL A 178 -10.29 2.22 -2.78
C VAL A 178 -11.51 2.33 -3.67
N LEU A 179 -12.08 3.52 -3.78
CA LEU A 179 -13.30 3.81 -4.53
C LEU A 179 -13.10 5.00 -5.45
N ARG A 180 -13.53 4.87 -6.70
CA ARG A 180 -13.67 6.01 -7.60
C ARG A 180 -15.11 6.49 -7.64
N TRP A 181 -15.36 7.71 -7.17
CA TRP A 181 -16.71 8.29 -7.09
C TRP A 181 -16.66 9.81 -7.28
N GLY A 182 -17.64 10.37 -8.00
CA GLY A 182 -17.69 11.82 -8.26
C GLY A 182 -16.46 12.39 -8.98
N GLY A 183 -15.74 11.57 -9.76
CA GLY A 183 -14.49 11.96 -10.41
C GLY A 183 -13.26 11.95 -9.51
N ARG A 184 -13.42 11.61 -8.22
CA ARG A 184 -12.36 11.52 -7.21
C ARG A 184 -11.94 10.07 -6.99
N LEU A 185 -10.73 9.86 -6.50
CA LEU A 185 -10.24 8.57 -6.04
C LEU A 185 -10.05 8.63 -4.53
N LEU A 186 -10.73 7.75 -3.80
CA LEU A 186 -10.83 7.77 -2.34
C LEU A 186 -10.23 6.48 -1.78
N CYS A 187 -9.33 6.58 -0.81
CA CYS A 187 -8.87 5.48 0.03
C CYS A 187 -9.68 5.45 1.33
N LEU A 188 -10.22 4.28 1.67
CA LEU A 188 -11.21 4.11 2.73
C LEU A 188 -10.61 3.34 3.90
N TRP A 189 -11.19 3.57 5.07
CA TRP A 189 -10.94 2.82 6.29
C TRP A 189 -12.19 2.86 7.16
N GLU A 190 -12.55 1.74 7.78
CA GLU A 190 -13.89 1.52 8.36
C GLU A 190 -14.24 2.49 9.48
N GLY A 191 -13.25 2.96 10.23
CA GLY A 191 -13.47 3.79 11.41
C GLY A 191 -13.35 5.29 11.18
N GLY A 192 -13.24 5.78 9.93
CA GLY A 192 -12.93 7.19 9.69
C GLY A 192 -13.21 7.70 8.28
N GLN A 193 -12.94 8.99 8.08
CA GLN A 193 -13.15 9.65 6.79
C GLN A 193 -12.26 9.06 5.69
N PRO A 194 -12.73 8.98 4.44
CA PRO A 194 -11.88 8.63 3.31
C PRO A 194 -10.76 9.68 3.13
N TYR A 195 -9.68 9.28 2.47
CA TYR A 195 -8.65 10.19 1.97
C TYR A 195 -8.73 10.26 0.45
N GLU A 196 -8.83 11.46 -0.09
CA GLU A 196 -8.72 11.68 -1.53
C GLU A 196 -7.27 11.63 -1.97
N VAL A 197 -7.04 10.98 -3.12
CA VAL A 197 -5.75 10.85 -3.77
C VAL A 197 -5.87 11.24 -5.25
N ASP A 198 -4.80 11.81 -5.81
CA ASP A 198 -4.71 12.07 -7.24
C ASP A 198 -4.62 10.74 -8.01
N PRO A 199 -5.51 10.46 -8.97
CA PRO A 199 -5.54 9.17 -9.66
C PRO A 199 -4.36 8.92 -10.60
N ARG A 200 -3.55 9.94 -10.92
CA ARG A 200 -2.39 9.87 -11.80
C ARG A 200 -1.08 9.75 -11.03
N THR A 201 -0.91 10.51 -9.94
CA THR A 201 0.33 10.56 -9.16
C THR A 201 0.25 9.77 -7.85
N LEU A 202 -0.94 9.37 -7.43
CA LEU A 202 -1.25 8.80 -6.12
C LEU A 202 -0.94 9.73 -4.95
N GLU A 203 -0.70 11.02 -5.21
CA GLU A 203 -0.52 12.03 -4.18
C GLU A 203 -1.77 12.16 -3.34
N THR A 204 -1.61 12.18 -2.01
CA THR A 204 -2.73 12.42 -1.12
C THR A 204 -3.12 13.89 -1.16
N VAL A 205 -4.36 14.16 -1.54
CA VAL A 205 -4.96 15.49 -1.51
C VAL A 205 -5.34 15.84 -0.07
N GLY A 206 -5.94 14.90 0.67
CA GLY A 206 -6.30 15.06 2.07
C GLY A 206 -7.54 14.27 2.48
N PRO A 207 -8.02 14.43 3.72
CA PRO A 207 -9.30 13.86 4.15
C PRO A 207 -10.44 14.39 3.28
N PHE A 208 -11.36 13.51 2.90
CA PHE A 208 -12.54 13.83 2.13
C PHE A 208 -13.78 13.78 3.02
N ASP A 209 -14.46 14.92 3.15
CA ASP A 209 -15.72 15.01 3.88
C ASP A 209 -16.89 14.65 2.96
N LEU A 210 -17.34 13.41 3.08
CA LEU A 210 -18.45 12.88 2.28
C LEU A 210 -19.80 13.53 2.61
N LEU A 211 -19.99 13.96 3.87
CA LEU A 211 -21.29 14.42 4.37
C LEU A 211 -21.37 15.94 4.52
N GLY A 212 -20.28 16.67 4.27
CA GLY A 212 -20.21 18.11 4.57
C GLY A 212 -20.34 18.40 6.07
N LEU A 213 -20.05 17.42 6.93
CA LEU A 213 -20.22 17.49 8.38
C LEU A 213 -18.93 17.90 9.11
N ALA A 214 -17.79 17.93 8.41
CA ALA A 214 -16.60 18.53 8.95
C ALA A 214 -16.89 20.02 9.15
N ALA A 215 -16.96 20.44 10.42
CA ALA A 215 -17.12 21.83 10.78
C ALA A 215 -16.10 22.66 9.99
N ALA A 216 -16.56 23.77 9.42
CA ALA A 216 -15.69 24.78 8.86
C ALA A 216 -14.75 25.26 9.97
N ASP A 217 -13.56 24.65 10.06
CA ASP A 217 -12.46 25.23 10.79
C ASP A 217 -12.03 26.45 9.97
N ASP A 218 -12.54 27.62 10.36
CA ASP A 218 -12.31 28.94 9.77
C ASP A 218 -10.84 29.42 9.83
N ASN A 219 -9.87 28.52 9.92
CA ASN A 219 -8.45 28.83 10.04
C ASN A 219 -7.56 27.90 9.20
N LYS A 220 -7.71 27.94 7.87
CA LYS A 220 -6.59 27.74 6.93
C LYS A 220 -6.93 28.25 5.52
N ALA A 221 -6.99 29.57 5.40
CA ALA A 221 -6.72 30.21 4.12
C ALA A 221 -5.23 29.97 3.73
N THR A 222 -4.97 29.99 2.42
CA THR A 222 -3.67 29.90 1.71
C THR A 222 -3.14 28.48 1.41
N ASN A 223 -3.64 27.84 0.35
CA ASN A 223 -3.04 28.00 -0.99
C ASN A 223 -3.92 27.37 -2.06
N ALA A 224 -4.24 28.19 -3.07
CA ALA A 224 -5.13 27.87 -4.15
C ALA A 224 -4.45 27.01 -5.23
N SER A 225 -5.13 25.96 -5.67
CA SER A 225 -5.22 25.67 -7.11
C SER A 225 -6.62 25.15 -7.45
N ALA A 226 -7.30 25.90 -8.33
CA ALA A 226 -8.54 25.59 -9.04
C ALA A 226 -9.75 25.12 -8.20
N ALA A 227 -10.36 26.08 -7.49
CA ALA A 227 -11.74 25.96 -7.00
C ALA A 227 -12.73 25.82 -8.18
N ARG A 228 -13.02 24.59 -8.61
CA ARG A 228 -14.26 24.28 -9.35
C ARG A 228 -15.40 24.33 -8.34
N ARG A 229 -16.24 25.36 -8.46
CA ARG A 229 -17.40 25.64 -7.60
C ARG A 229 -18.32 24.40 -7.50
N PRO A 230 -18.35 23.68 -6.36
CA PRO A 230 -19.12 22.43 -6.23
C PRO A 230 -20.64 22.62 -6.35
N TRP A 231 -21.15 23.79 -5.91
CA TRP A 231 -22.59 24.08 -5.84
C TRP A 231 -23.30 24.06 -7.21
N LEU A 232 -22.59 24.32 -8.32
CA LEU A 232 -23.16 24.27 -9.67
C LEU A 232 -23.34 22.83 -10.19
N GLN A 233 -22.51 21.88 -9.72
CA GLN A 233 -22.67 20.46 -10.05
C GLN A 233 -23.68 19.78 -9.13
N GLU A 234 -23.72 20.15 -7.85
CA GLU A 234 -24.70 19.62 -6.90
C GLU A 234 -26.13 20.03 -7.23
N ALA A 235 -26.36 21.27 -7.67
CA ALA A 235 -27.68 21.69 -8.15
C ALA A 235 -28.19 20.83 -9.33
N GLY A 236 -27.27 20.39 -10.20
CA GLY A 236 -27.60 19.49 -11.32
C GLY A 236 -27.86 18.05 -10.87
N LEU A 237 -27.11 17.56 -9.88
CA LEU A 237 -27.30 16.22 -9.29
C LEU A 237 -28.58 16.12 -8.46
N ASP A 238 -28.92 17.16 -7.70
CA ASP A 238 -30.17 17.23 -6.94
C ASP A 238 -31.39 17.35 -7.86
N ALA A 239 -31.28 18.10 -8.95
CA ALA A 239 -32.32 18.16 -9.97
C ALA A 239 -32.52 16.80 -10.64
N ALA A 240 -31.43 16.10 -10.99
CA ALA A 240 -31.47 14.77 -11.58
C ALA A 240 -32.04 13.72 -10.59
N ALA A 241 -31.66 13.78 -9.31
CA ALA A 241 -32.17 12.89 -8.28
C ALA A 241 -33.67 13.12 -8.01
N ARG A 242 -34.15 14.37 -8.05
CA ARG A 242 -35.59 14.70 -7.95
C ARG A 242 -36.38 14.22 -9.16
N LEU A 243 -35.80 14.29 -10.37
CA LEU A 243 -36.42 13.80 -11.61
C LEU A 243 -36.49 12.27 -11.67
N LEU A 244 -35.53 11.57 -11.07
CA LEU A 244 -35.47 10.10 -11.08
C LEU A 244 -36.21 9.44 -9.91
N ARG A 245 -36.61 10.19 -8.87
CA ARG A 245 -37.38 9.68 -7.73
C ARG A 245 -38.63 8.89 -8.13
N PRO A 246 -39.50 9.35 -9.06
CA PRO A 246 -40.70 8.61 -9.45
C PRO A 246 -40.41 7.31 -10.23
N VAL A 247 -39.26 7.23 -10.89
CA VAL A 247 -38.85 6.06 -11.69
C VAL A 247 -38.22 4.98 -10.81
N LEU A 248 -37.53 5.38 -9.74
CA LEU A 248 -36.86 4.48 -8.82
C LEU A 248 -37.76 3.99 -7.67
N SER A 249 -38.87 4.68 -7.40
CA SER A 249 -39.83 4.29 -6.33
C SER A 249 -41.02 3.46 -6.81
N GLY A 250 -41.08 3.06 -8.09
CA GLY A 250 -42.09 2.12 -8.61
C GLY A 250 -43.53 2.45 -8.24
N ALA A 251 -44.14 3.35 -9.04
CA ALA A 251 -45.51 3.90 -8.93
C ALA A 251 -45.70 5.03 -7.90
#